data_AF-A0AA37RLE1-F1
#
_entry.id   AF-A0AA37RLE1-F1
#
_cell.length_a   1.000
_cell.length_b   1.000
_cell.length_c   1.000
_cell.angle_alpha   90.00
_cell.angle_beta   90.00
_cell.angle_gamma   90.00
#
_symmetry.space_group_name_H-M   'P 1'
#
loop_
_entity.id
_entity.type
_entity.pdbx_description
1 polymer ?
#
loop_
_entity_poly.entity_id
_entity_poly.type
_entity_poly.pdbx_seq_one_letter_code
_entity_poly.pdbx_strand_id
1 'polypeptide(L)' 'MTSYKTLQDDIRNAGDDWVDEQVVVYGNLITSRQPDDIQTFNQQLIKALAD' A
#
# COMPACT_ATOMS: atom_id res chain seq x y z
N MET A 1 4.06 0.97 -5.74
CA MET A 1 3.23 1.07 -4.52
C MET A 1 1.73 0.85 -4.80
N THR A 2 0.86 0.89 -3.78
CA THR A 2 -0.61 0.93 -3.94
C THR A 2 -1.24 2.14 -3.21
N SER A 3 -2.48 2.50 -3.51
CA SER A 3 -3.19 3.64 -2.91
C SER A 3 -4.69 3.61 -3.22
N TYR A 4 -5.43 4.59 -2.73
CA TYR A 4 -6.77 4.86 -3.25
C TYR A 4 -6.73 5.05 -4.77
N LYS A 5 -7.68 4.42 -5.47
CA LYS A 5 -7.65 4.28 -6.94
C LYS A 5 -7.56 5.63 -7.67
N THR A 6 -8.11 6.70 -7.10
CA THR A 6 -8.08 8.04 -7.69
C THR A 6 -6.68 8.67 -7.71
N LEU A 7 -5.72 8.14 -6.93
CA LEU A 7 -4.32 8.61 -6.88
C LEU A 7 -3.37 7.83 -7.80
N GLN A 8 -3.91 6.88 -8.57
CA GLN A 8 -3.13 6.00 -9.44
C GLN A 8 -2.28 6.79 -10.45
N ASP A 9 -2.85 7.82 -11.08
CA ASP A 9 -2.14 8.64 -12.06
C ASP A 9 -1.09 9.53 -11.39
N ASP A 10 -1.36 10.04 -10.19
CA ASP A 10 -0.38 10.83 -9.43
C ASP A 10 0.87 10.02 -9.09
N ILE A 11 0.68 8.75 -8.69
CA ILE A 11 1.78 7.84 -8.36
C ILE A 11 2.62 7.51 -9.59
N ARG A 12 1.97 7.24 -10.73
CA ARG A 12 2.68 7.03 -12.01
C ARG A 12 3.43 8.27 -12.45
N ASN A 13 2.82 9.45 -12.31
CA ASN A 13 3.46 10.73 -12.65
C ASN A 13 4.65 11.05 -11.74
N ALA A 14 4.62 10.59 -10.48
CA ALA A 14 5.76 10.65 -9.56
C ALA A 14 6.87 9.65 -9.89
N GLY A 15 6.66 8.74 -10.85
CA GLY A 15 7.64 7.77 -11.32
C GLY A 15 7.63 6.43 -10.60
N ASP A 16 6.60 6.11 -9.82
CA ASP A 16 6.43 4.77 -9.21
C ASP A 16 5.35 3.95 -9.94
N ASP A 17 5.47 2.63 -9.85
CA ASP A 17 4.52 1.69 -10.42
C ASP A 17 3.34 1.52 -9.46
N TRP A 18 2.16 2.01 -9.86
CA TRP A 18 0.92 1.73 -9.13
C TRP A 18 0.38 0.34 -9.47
N VAL A 19 0.10 -0.48 -8.46
CA VAL A 19 -0.48 -1.82 -8.61
C VAL A 19 -1.79 -1.98 -7.83
N ASP A 20 -2.74 -2.74 -8.39
CA ASP A 20 -4.04 -3.01 -7.77
C ASP A 20 -3.96 -4.18 -6.77
N GLU A 21 -3.21 -4.01 -5.69
CA GLU A 21 -3.03 -5.00 -4.62
C GLU A 21 -3.53 -4.47 -3.28
N GLN A 22 -4.12 -5.34 -2.44
CA GLN A 22 -4.67 -4.97 -1.12
C GLN A 22 -3.66 -4.24 -0.25
N VAL A 23 -2.43 -4.75 -0.21
CA VAL A 23 -1.31 -4.17 0.52
C VAL A 23 -0.03 -4.37 -0.26
N VAL A 24 0.79 -3.33 -0.36
CA VAL A 24 2.14 -3.38 -0.92
C VAL A 24 3.13 -2.92 0.14
N VAL A 25 4.20 -3.69 0.31
CA VAL A 25 5.32 -3.37 1.21
C VAL A 25 6.53 -3.02 0.36
N TYR A 26 7.01 -1.79 0.50
CA TYR A 26 8.22 -1.30 -0.17
C TYR A 26 9.23 -0.81 0.87
N GLY A 27 10.24 -1.62 1.17
CA GLY A 27 11.14 -1.35 2.29
C GLY A 27 10.36 -1.26 3.61
N ASN A 28 10.41 -0.08 4.24
CA ASN A 28 9.67 0.23 5.48
C ASN A 28 8.32 0.93 5.24
N LEU A 29 7.92 1.15 3.98
CA LEU A 29 6.66 1.78 3.63
C LEU A 29 5.59 0.72 3.32
N ILE A 30 4.50 0.73 4.08
CA ILE A 30 3.33 -0.13 3.89
C ILE A 30 2.19 0.74 3.36
N THR A 31 1.58 0.32 2.25
CA THR A 31 0.47 1.05 1.59
C THR A 31 -0.71 0.12 1.32
N SER A 32 -1.94 0.66 1.28
CA SER A 32 -3.17 -0.10 0.95
C SER A 32 -4.12 0.73 0.07
N ARG A 33 -5.14 0.09 -0.52
CA ARG A 33 -6.03 0.77 -1.49
C ARG A 33 -7.20 1.48 -0.85
N GLN A 34 -7.86 0.85 0.12
CA GLN A 34 -9.16 1.31 0.61
C GLN A 34 -9.47 0.77 2.02
N PRO A 35 -10.49 1.30 2.71
CA PRO A 35 -10.86 0.83 4.06
C PRO A 35 -11.10 -0.67 4.18
N ASP A 36 -11.60 -1.33 3.13
CA ASP A 36 -11.83 -2.78 3.13
C ASP A 36 -10.54 -3.60 3.30
N ASP A 37 -9.38 -3.03 2.94
CA ASP A 37 -8.08 -3.68 3.05
C ASP A 37 -7.45 -3.52 4.46
N ILE A 38 -8.16 -2.92 5.42
CA ILE A 38 -7.65 -2.61 6.77
C ILE A 38 -7.13 -3.84 7.53
N GLN A 39 -7.77 -5.00 7.35
CA GLN A 39 -7.33 -6.23 8.01
C GLN A 39 -5.97 -6.68 7.49
N THR A 40 -5.78 -6.71 6.17
CA THR A 40 -4.50 -7.08 5.54
C THR A 40 -3.42 -6.06 5.87
N PHE A 41 -3.76 -4.76 5.89
CA PHE A 41 -2.83 -3.69 6.26
C PHE A 41 -2.32 -3.84 7.70
N ASN A 42 -3.24 -4.04 8.66
CA ASN A 42 -2.89 -4.21 10.07
C ASN A 42 -2.02 -5.45 10.30
N GLN A 43 -2.27 -6.55 9.57
CA GLN A 43 -1.43 -7.75 9.64
C GLN A 43 0.01 -7.46 9.20
N GLN A 44 0.21 -6.74 8.09
CA GLN A 44 1.55 -6.38 7.64
C GLN A 44 2.23 -5.39 8.59
N LEU A 45 1.48 -4.43 9.15
CA LEU A 45 1.99 -3.47 10.13
C LEU A 45 2.48 -4.17 11.41
N ILE A 46 1.68 -5.07 11.96
CA ILE A 46 2.07 -5.85 13.15
C ILE A 46 3.32 -6.67 12.85
N LYS A 47 3.38 -7.34 11.69
CA LYS A 47 4.55 -8.11 11.27
C LYS A 47 5.81 -7.25 11.20
N ALA A 48 5.71 -6.03 10.65
CA ALA A 48 6.86 -5.12 10.53
C ALA A 48 7.37 -4.56 11.87
N LEU A 49 6.56 -4.62 12.93
CA LEU A 49 6.89 -4.12 14.28
C LEU A 49 7.24 -5.23 15.28
N ALA A 50 7.03 -6.50 14.91
CA ALA A 50 7.25 -7.65 15.78
C ALA A 50 8.71 -8.16 15.78
N ASP A 51 9.58 -7.51 15.00
CA ASP A 51 11.04 -7.73 14.95
C ASP A 51 11.79 -6.82 15.93
#